data_AF-G0WCA3-F1
#
_entry.id   AF-G0WCA3-F1
#
_cell.length_a   1.000
_cell.length_b   1.000
_cell.length_c   1.000
_cell.angle_alpha   90.00
_cell.angle_beta   90.00
_cell.angle_gamma   90.00
#
_symmetry.space_group_name_H-M   'P 1'
#
loop_
_entity.id
_entity.type
_entity.pdbx_description
1 polymer ?
#
loop_
_entity_poly.entity_id
_entity_poly.type
_entity_poly.pdbx_seq_one_letter_code
_entity_poly.pdbx_strand_id
1 'polypeptide(L)'
;MYPDGGIARFKLYGKVSSPIVSGNQQVGIDLASVVNGAVAWSYSDQHFGSADNLLLPGRGHDMSDGWETKRSRSADHTDWVIIKLGRQSSYIQKVIVDTAHYRGNFPQYITVHGYHNEPTDNTDCVELVGKVKVGPDQEHVYNIERDVNIAYIKLTIIPDGGVKRLRVWGR
;
A
#
# COMPACT_ATOMS: atom_id res chain seq x y z
N MET A 1 -9.22 -8.60 33.08
CA MET A 1 -8.75 -7.60 34.05
C MET A 1 -9.21 -8.10 35.39
N TYR A 2 -8.29 -8.35 36.31
CA TYR A 2 -8.59 -9.04 37.55
C TYR A 2 -8.41 -8.05 38.72
N PRO A 3 -9.41 -7.88 39.59
CA PRO A 3 -10.71 -8.59 39.62
C PRO A 3 -11.77 -8.05 38.64
N ASP A 4 -11.85 -6.75 38.35
CA ASP A 4 -12.94 -6.16 37.55
C ASP A 4 -12.65 -4.71 37.06
N GLY A 5 -13.62 -4.12 36.35
CA GLY A 5 -13.67 -2.73 35.85
C GLY A 5 -13.92 -2.62 34.32
N GLY A 6 -13.52 -1.52 33.66
CA GLY A 6 -13.79 -1.27 32.23
C GLY A 6 -12.56 -0.90 31.39
N ILE A 7 -12.43 -1.50 30.20
CA ILE A 7 -11.40 -1.18 29.19
C ILE A 7 -12.09 -0.73 27.90
N ALA A 8 -11.80 0.48 27.43
CA ALA A 8 -12.38 1.01 26.19
C ALA A 8 -11.74 0.43 24.91
N ARG A 9 -10.40 0.29 24.89
CA ARG A 9 -9.64 -0.25 23.76
C ARG A 9 -8.42 -1.02 24.26
N PHE A 10 -8.06 -2.09 23.56
CA PHE A 10 -6.83 -2.84 23.78
C PHE A 10 -6.17 -3.05 22.41
N LYS A 11 -4.98 -2.46 22.22
CA LYS A 11 -4.17 -2.65 21.01
C LYS A 11 -2.92 -3.44 21.41
N LEU A 12 -2.70 -4.57 20.75
CA LEU A 12 -1.51 -5.39 20.94
C LEU A 12 -0.73 -5.41 19.63
N TYR A 13 0.47 -4.83 19.65
CA TYR A 13 1.35 -4.79 18.49
C TYR A 13 2.19 -6.06 18.42
N GLY A 14 2.38 -6.58 17.21
CA GLY A 14 3.16 -7.78 16.97
C GLY A 14 3.70 -7.81 15.55
N LYS A 15 4.81 -8.52 15.37
CA LYS A 15 5.35 -8.82 14.04
C LYS A 15 4.61 -10.02 13.47
N VAL A 16 3.91 -9.83 12.36
CA VAL A 16 3.25 -10.93 11.66
C VAL A 16 4.30 -11.89 11.12
N SER A 17 4.14 -13.18 11.43
CA SER A 17 4.95 -14.23 10.81
C SER A 17 4.26 -14.66 9.52
N SER A 18 4.91 -14.40 8.40
CA SER A 18 4.38 -14.75 7.09
C SER A 18 4.18 -16.27 7.01
N PRO A 19 3.02 -16.78 6.59
CA PRO A 19 2.77 -18.22 6.55
C PRO A 19 3.84 -18.90 5.68
N ILE A 20 4.40 -20.02 6.15
CA ILE A 20 5.35 -20.80 5.37
C ILE A 20 4.59 -21.33 4.16
N VAL A 21 4.92 -20.82 2.97
CA VAL A 21 4.41 -21.40 1.72
C VAL A 21 5.23 -22.67 1.49
N SER A 22 4.78 -23.77 2.09
CA SER A 22 5.38 -25.09 1.93
C SER A 22 4.95 -25.66 0.57
N GLY A 23 5.78 -25.51 -0.46
CA GLY A 23 5.55 -26.20 -1.73
C GLY A 23 6.16 -25.52 -2.94
N ASN A 24 6.31 -26.31 -4.00
CA ASN A 24 6.81 -25.96 -5.33
C ASN A 24 5.83 -25.05 -6.13
N GLN A 25 5.06 -24.21 -5.45
CA GLN A 25 3.99 -23.44 -6.07
C GLN A 25 4.53 -22.14 -6.66
N GLN A 26 4.48 -22.04 -7.98
CA GLN A 26 4.57 -20.81 -8.77
C GLN A 26 3.44 -19.79 -8.46
N VAL A 27 2.71 -19.96 -7.36
CA VAL A 27 1.57 -19.12 -7.01
C VAL A 27 2.10 -17.86 -6.33
N GLY A 28 2.02 -16.73 -7.04
CA GLY A 28 2.37 -15.43 -6.47
C GLY A 28 1.48 -15.10 -5.27
N ILE A 29 2.05 -14.41 -4.28
CA ILE A 29 1.35 -13.88 -3.11
C ILE A 29 1.28 -12.36 -3.20
N ASP A 30 0.35 -11.75 -2.47
CA ASP A 30 0.33 -10.29 -2.28
C ASP A 30 1.42 -9.90 -1.25
N LEU A 31 2.58 -9.48 -1.74
CA LEU A 31 3.74 -9.05 -0.96
C LEU A 31 3.45 -7.80 -0.12
N ALA A 32 2.45 -6.99 -0.50
CA ALA A 32 2.02 -5.80 0.25
C ALA A 32 0.89 -6.11 1.25
N SER A 33 0.45 -7.37 1.37
CA SER A 33 -0.63 -7.72 2.30
C SER A 33 -0.17 -7.74 3.75
N VAL A 34 -0.98 -7.19 4.65
CA VAL A 34 -0.72 -7.23 6.10
C VAL A 34 -0.61 -8.67 6.63
N VAL A 35 -1.38 -9.61 6.06
CA VAL A 35 -1.35 -11.03 6.47
C VAL A 35 -0.05 -11.73 6.07
N ASN A 36 0.67 -11.17 5.10
CA ASN A 36 1.96 -11.68 4.64
C ASN A 36 3.14 -10.96 5.32
N GLY A 37 2.87 -10.02 6.24
CA GLY A 37 3.88 -9.31 7.03
C GLY A 37 4.28 -7.94 6.49
N ALA A 38 3.57 -7.40 5.50
CA ALA A 38 3.80 -6.04 5.03
C ALA A 38 3.37 -5.02 6.08
N VAL A 39 4.03 -3.86 6.08
CA VAL A 39 3.76 -2.76 7.01
C VAL A 39 3.91 -1.43 6.30
N ALA A 40 3.01 -0.47 6.56
CA ALA A 40 3.19 0.90 6.12
C ALA A 40 4.37 1.49 6.90
N TRP A 41 5.43 1.84 6.17
CA TRP A 41 6.71 2.25 6.75
C TRP A 41 6.74 3.74 7.07
N SER A 42 6.31 4.55 6.11
CA SER A 42 6.22 6.01 6.26
C SER A 42 5.23 6.57 5.26
N TYR A 43 4.76 7.79 5.50
CA TYR A 43 3.77 8.47 4.68
C TYR A 43 3.97 9.99 4.75
N SER A 44 3.45 10.72 3.76
CA SER A 44 3.49 12.19 3.73
C SER A 44 2.43 12.84 4.63
N ASP A 45 1.19 12.37 4.55
CA ASP A 45 0.02 12.92 5.24
C ASP A 45 -0.99 11.81 5.58
N GLN A 46 -1.78 12.04 6.62
CA GLN A 46 -2.92 11.19 6.99
C GLN A 46 -4.05 12.08 7.55
N HIS A 47 -4.95 12.49 6.67
CA HIS A 47 -6.10 13.31 7.05
C HIS A 47 -7.28 12.46 7.52
N PHE A 48 -7.68 11.46 6.73
CA PHE A 48 -8.70 10.48 7.06
C PHE A 48 -8.21 9.05 6.79
N GLY A 49 -8.57 8.14 7.69
CA GLY A 49 -8.03 6.77 7.64
C GLY A 49 -6.52 6.73 7.88
N SER A 50 -5.88 5.64 7.51
CA SER A 50 -4.45 5.44 7.76
C SER A 50 -3.76 4.68 6.66
N ALA A 51 -2.46 4.91 6.48
CA ALA A 51 -1.66 4.22 5.48
C ALA A 51 -1.68 2.69 5.65
N ASP A 52 -1.78 2.20 6.88
CA ASP A 52 -1.92 0.76 7.19
C ASP A 52 -3.15 0.12 6.53
N ASN A 53 -4.21 0.91 6.31
CA ASN A 53 -5.45 0.43 5.69
C ASN A 53 -5.23 -0.04 4.24
N LEU A 54 -4.20 0.47 3.55
CA LEU A 54 -3.86 0.06 2.18
C LEU A 54 -3.59 -1.45 2.08
N LEU A 55 -3.16 -2.06 3.19
CA LEU A 55 -2.66 -3.44 3.23
C LEU A 55 -3.72 -4.44 3.72
N LEU A 56 -4.86 -3.95 4.22
CA LEU A 56 -5.91 -4.76 4.85
C LEU A 56 -6.64 -5.66 3.84
N PRO A 57 -7.28 -6.77 4.28
CA PRO A 57 -8.09 -7.62 3.40
C PRO A 57 -9.31 -6.91 2.78
N GLY A 58 -9.80 -7.47 1.67
CA GLY A 58 -11.00 -6.98 0.97
C GLY A 58 -10.86 -5.56 0.41
N ARG A 59 -12.00 -4.96 0.03
CA ARG A 59 -12.12 -3.58 -0.49
C ARG A 59 -12.72 -2.59 0.53
N GLY A 60 -12.92 -3.04 1.77
CA GLY A 60 -13.53 -2.24 2.83
C GLY A 60 -15.04 -2.04 2.65
N HIS A 61 -15.59 -1.10 3.42
CA HIS A 61 -17.00 -0.75 3.46
C HIS A 61 -17.29 0.66 2.92
N ASP A 62 -16.44 1.64 3.28
CA ASP A 62 -16.59 3.06 2.92
C ASP A 62 -15.23 3.78 2.94
N MET A 63 -15.17 5.11 2.88
CA MET A 63 -13.88 5.83 2.84
C MET A 63 -13.07 5.74 4.15
N SER A 64 -13.69 5.43 5.29
CA SER A 64 -13.03 5.46 6.61
C SER A 64 -11.98 4.37 6.80
N ASP A 65 -12.05 3.30 6.00
CA ASP A 65 -11.14 2.16 6.04
C ASP A 65 -10.16 2.13 4.84
N GLY A 66 -9.86 3.29 4.27
CA GLY A 66 -8.75 3.53 3.32
C GLY A 66 -7.70 4.48 3.89
N TRP A 67 -6.87 5.04 3.00
CA TRP A 67 -5.93 6.12 3.29
C TRP A 67 -6.32 7.35 2.46
N GLU A 68 -6.52 8.49 3.11
CA GLU A 68 -6.88 9.75 2.47
C GLU A 68 -6.04 10.91 3.02
N THR A 69 -5.54 11.74 2.11
CA THR A 69 -4.79 12.94 2.45
C THR A 69 -5.60 14.22 2.31
N LYS A 70 -5.12 15.28 2.94
CA LYS A 70 -5.75 16.59 2.88
C LYS A 70 -5.65 17.17 1.47
N ARG A 71 -6.73 17.80 1.00
CA ARG A 71 -6.71 18.57 -0.25
C ARG A 71 -5.61 19.63 -0.24
N SER A 72 -4.73 19.57 -1.24
CA SER A 72 -3.64 20.50 -1.45
C SER A 72 -4.03 21.63 -2.40
N ARG A 73 -3.27 22.72 -2.35
CA ARG A 73 -3.36 23.88 -3.24
C ARG A 73 -2.00 24.30 -3.81
N SER A 74 -0.92 23.66 -3.38
CA SER A 74 0.41 23.95 -3.84
C SER A 74 0.64 23.34 -5.22
N ALA A 75 1.32 24.09 -6.09
CA ALA A 75 1.78 23.54 -7.36
C ALA A 75 2.69 22.32 -7.11
N ASP A 76 2.56 21.30 -7.95
CA ASP A 76 3.37 20.07 -7.92
C ASP A 76 3.32 19.29 -6.60
N HIS A 77 2.29 19.50 -5.76
CA HIS A 77 2.07 18.69 -4.56
C HIS A 77 1.86 17.22 -4.93
N THR A 78 2.41 16.34 -4.09
CA THR A 78 2.16 14.91 -4.15
C THR A 78 2.09 14.37 -2.73
N ASP A 79 1.27 13.36 -2.52
CA ASP A 79 1.27 12.57 -1.30
C ASP A 79 1.75 11.16 -1.58
N TRP A 80 2.35 10.51 -0.59
CA TRP A 80 2.94 9.19 -0.77
C TRP A 80 2.87 8.33 0.48
N VAL A 81 2.91 7.02 0.27
CA VAL A 81 3.15 6.00 1.30
C VAL A 81 4.27 5.10 0.83
N ILE A 82 5.25 4.86 1.71
CA ILE A 82 6.25 3.81 1.56
C ILE A 82 5.77 2.62 2.38
N ILE A 83 5.75 1.44 1.77
CA ILE A 83 5.36 0.18 2.37
C ILE A 83 6.57 -0.73 2.34
N LYS A 84 6.90 -1.33 3.49
CA LYS A 84 7.83 -2.45 3.55
C LYS A 84 7.06 -3.72 3.22
N LEU A 85 7.49 -4.43 2.18
CA LEU A 85 6.89 -5.68 1.77
C LEU A 85 7.12 -6.75 2.85
N GLY A 86 6.19 -7.70 2.95
CA GLY A 86 6.33 -8.80 3.91
C GLY A 86 7.52 -9.71 3.62
N ARG A 87 7.95 -9.74 2.35
CA ARG A 87 9.17 -10.38 1.86
C ARG A 87 9.74 -9.56 0.71
N GLN A 88 11.05 -9.64 0.55
CA GLN A 88 11.75 -9.09 -0.59
C GLN A 88 11.33 -9.86 -1.85
N SER A 89 10.97 -9.15 -2.91
CA SER A 89 10.57 -9.76 -4.17
C SER A 89 11.77 -10.31 -4.92
N SER A 90 11.51 -11.33 -5.72
CA SER A 90 12.34 -11.77 -6.84
C SER A 90 11.66 -11.50 -8.18
N TYR A 91 10.31 -11.49 -8.19
CA TYR A 91 9.48 -11.23 -9.36
C TYR A 91 8.20 -10.52 -8.96
N ILE A 92 7.77 -9.54 -9.76
CA ILE A 92 6.47 -8.88 -9.62
C ILE A 92 5.64 -9.18 -10.87
N GLN A 93 4.49 -9.82 -10.64
CA GLN A 93 3.52 -10.11 -11.68
C GLN A 93 2.68 -8.86 -11.99
N LYS A 94 2.05 -8.29 -10.95
CA LYS A 94 1.15 -7.15 -11.11
C LYS A 94 1.07 -6.30 -9.85
N VAL A 95 0.79 -5.02 -10.04
CA VAL A 95 0.43 -4.07 -8.98
C VAL A 95 -1.04 -3.69 -9.16
N ILE A 96 -1.78 -3.59 -8.06
CA ILE A 96 -3.18 -3.14 -8.08
C ILE A 96 -3.33 -1.94 -7.15
N VAL A 97 -3.85 -0.84 -7.68
CA VAL A 97 -4.25 0.34 -6.89
C VAL A 97 -5.77 0.42 -6.91
N ASP A 98 -6.40 0.23 -5.75
CA ASP A 98 -7.86 0.25 -5.62
C ASP A 98 -8.32 1.59 -5.04
N THR A 99 -9.21 2.29 -5.74
CA THR A 99 -9.83 3.55 -5.28
C THR A 99 -11.26 3.35 -4.79
N ALA A 100 -11.63 2.12 -4.40
CA ALA A 100 -12.96 1.79 -3.89
C ALA A 100 -13.47 2.85 -2.89
N HIS A 101 -14.73 3.25 -3.05
CA HIS A 101 -15.46 4.24 -2.26
C HIS A 101 -14.98 5.70 -2.37
N TYR A 102 -13.84 5.98 -2.98
CA TYR A 102 -13.38 7.34 -3.29
C TYR A 102 -13.97 7.79 -4.63
N ARG A 103 -15.15 8.42 -4.59
CA ARG A 103 -15.91 8.80 -5.80
C ARG A 103 -15.70 10.25 -6.24
N GLY A 104 -15.40 11.13 -5.29
CA GLY A 104 -15.17 12.56 -5.54
C GLY A 104 -13.79 13.07 -5.12
N ASN A 105 -13.01 12.22 -4.44
CA ASN A 105 -11.74 12.53 -3.81
C ASN A 105 -10.69 11.42 -4.06
N PHE A 106 -10.84 10.64 -5.14
CA PHE A 106 -9.76 9.77 -5.64
C PHE A 106 -8.65 10.65 -6.23
N PRO A 107 -7.39 10.20 -6.25
CA PRO A 107 -6.31 10.98 -6.82
C PRO A 107 -6.44 11.13 -8.34
N GLN A 108 -5.89 12.19 -8.90
CA GLN A 108 -5.95 12.40 -10.35
C GLN A 108 -4.98 11.46 -11.09
N TYR A 109 -3.78 11.30 -10.54
CA TYR A 109 -2.77 10.38 -11.04
C TYR A 109 -2.10 9.62 -9.90
N ILE A 110 -1.47 8.51 -10.24
CA ILE A 110 -0.58 7.77 -9.35
C ILE A 110 0.75 7.45 -10.04
N THR A 111 1.77 7.17 -9.23
CA THR A 111 2.99 6.44 -9.65
C THR A 111 3.34 5.39 -8.61
N VAL A 112 4.06 4.35 -9.02
CA VAL A 112 4.53 3.30 -8.12
C VAL A 112 6.01 2.99 -8.40
N HIS A 113 6.82 3.08 -7.35
CA HIS A 113 8.27 2.81 -7.42
C HIS A 113 8.65 1.73 -6.42
N GLY A 114 9.59 0.88 -6.80
CA GLY A 114 10.17 -0.14 -5.93
C GLY A 114 11.60 0.21 -5.51
N TYR A 115 11.98 -0.20 -4.30
CA TYR A 115 13.31 0.01 -3.74
C TYR A 115 13.86 -1.28 -3.15
N HIS A 116 15.13 -1.57 -3.43
CA HIS A 116 15.81 -2.74 -2.90
C HIS A 116 15.96 -2.67 -1.37
N ASN A 117 16.36 -1.50 -0.89
CA ASN A 117 16.54 -1.20 0.53
C ASN A 117 15.54 -0.14 0.98
N GLU A 118 15.61 0.24 2.26
CA GLU A 118 14.84 1.35 2.80
C GLU A 118 15.15 2.64 2.02
N PRO A 119 14.14 3.32 1.46
CA PRO A 119 14.36 4.51 0.65
C PRO A 119 14.82 5.71 1.49
N THR A 120 15.90 6.33 1.04
CA THR A 120 16.40 7.66 1.43
C THR A 120 16.40 8.58 0.21
N ASP A 121 16.66 9.88 0.39
CA ASP A 121 16.58 10.89 -0.68
C ASP A 121 17.41 10.56 -1.94
N ASN A 122 18.50 9.81 -1.79
CA ASN A 122 19.40 9.43 -2.88
C ASN A 122 19.32 7.93 -3.26
N THR A 123 18.29 7.22 -2.81
CA THR A 123 18.18 5.78 -3.09
C THR A 123 17.65 5.54 -4.50
N ASP A 124 18.40 4.75 -5.26
CA ASP A 124 17.96 4.29 -6.57
C ASP A 124 16.62 3.56 -6.46
N CYS A 125 15.72 3.89 -7.37
CA CYS A 125 14.39 3.30 -7.44
C CYS A 125 14.15 2.69 -8.81
N VAL A 126 13.30 1.68 -8.85
CA VAL A 126 12.81 1.08 -10.08
C VAL A 126 11.38 1.55 -10.28
N GLU A 127 11.10 2.23 -11.40
CA GLU A 127 9.72 2.54 -11.79
C GLU A 127 8.99 1.23 -12.12
N LEU A 128 7.89 0.98 -11.41
CA LEU A 128 6.98 -0.13 -11.68
C LEU A 128 5.76 0.36 -12.45
N VAL A 129 5.20 1.50 -12.03
CA VAL A 129 4.07 2.15 -12.71
C VAL A 129 4.40 3.63 -12.85
N GLY A 130 4.58 4.08 -14.09
CA GLY A 130 4.75 5.50 -14.41
C GLY A 130 3.51 6.33 -14.10
N LYS A 131 3.55 7.63 -14.42
CA LYS A 131 2.43 8.54 -14.13
C LYS A 131 1.20 8.19 -14.96
N VAL A 132 0.19 7.63 -14.31
CA VAL A 132 -1.04 7.17 -14.96
C VAL A 132 -2.27 7.78 -14.31
N LYS A 133 -3.27 8.09 -15.12
CA LYS A 133 -4.55 8.62 -14.63
C LYS A 133 -5.35 7.48 -14.00
N VAL A 134 -6.01 7.76 -12.89
CA VAL A 134 -6.90 6.80 -12.22
C VAL A 134 -8.33 7.33 -12.15
N GLY A 135 -9.27 6.43 -11.92
CA GLY A 135 -10.71 6.70 -11.84
C GLY A 135 -11.28 6.43 -10.45
N PRO A 136 -12.54 6.81 -10.24
CA PRO A 136 -13.24 6.58 -8.98
C PRO A 136 -13.64 5.11 -8.80
N ASP A 137 -13.63 4.64 -7.55
CA ASP A 137 -14.32 3.41 -7.11
C ASP A 137 -13.96 2.13 -7.87
N GLN A 138 -12.70 1.98 -8.32
CA GLN A 138 -12.29 0.87 -9.17
C GLN A 138 -10.89 0.33 -8.84
N GLU A 139 -10.65 -0.93 -9.19
CA GLU A 139 -9.32 -1.52 -9.16
C GLU A 139 -8.56 -1.21 -10.45
N HIS A 140 -7.37 -0.60 -10.30
CA HIS A 140 -6.45 -0.34 -11.40
C HIS A 140 -5.37 -1.41 -11.40
N VAL A 141 -5.40 -2.28 -12.39
CA VAL A 141 -4.45 -3.41 -12.50
C VAL A 141 -3.35 -3.06 -13.49
N TYR A 142 -2.10 -3.15 -13.05
CA TYR A 142 -0.91 -2.91 -13.85
C TYR A 142 -0.08 -4.19 -13.90
N ASN A 143 0.02 -4.82 -15.07
CA ASN A 143 0.88 -5.99 -15.28
C ASN A 143 2.33 -5.52 -15.43
N ILE A 144 3.20 -6.02 -14.57
CA ILE A 144 4.62 -5.66 -14.52
C ILE A 144 5.46 -6.75 -15.18
N GLU A 145 5.17 -8.01 -14.84
CA GLU A 145 5.78 -9.22 -15.38
C GLU A 145 7.31 -9.18 -15.46
N ARG A 146 7.95 -8.73 -14.36
CA ARG A 146 9.39 -8.45 -14.34
C ARG A 146 10.08 -9.08 -13.13
N ASP A 147 11.24 -9.66 -13.37
CA ASP A 147 12.19 -10.02 -12.31
C ASP A 147 12.78 -8.73 -11.73
N VAL A 148 12.45 -8.46 -10.47
CA VAL A 148 12.85 -7.24 -9.78
C VAL A 148 12.97 -7.52 -8.29
N ASN A 149 14.04 -7.01 -7.71
CA ASN A 149 14.41 -7.30 -6.34
C ASN A 149 14.18 -6.08 -5.45
N ILE A 150 12.99 -6.00 -4.82
CA ILE A 150 12.60 -4.88 -3.96
C ILE A 150 12.10 -5.37 -2.61
N ALA A 151 12.42 -4.62 -1.54
CA ALA A 151 11.89 -4.85 -0.20
C ALA A 151 10.88 -3.76 0.21
N TYR A 152 10.88 -2.62 -0.50
CA TYR A 152 9.99 -1.50 -0.24
C TYR A 152 9.30 -1.06 -1.53
N ILE A 153 8.07 -0.58 -1.41
CA ILE A 153 7.31 0.01 -2.51
C ILE A 153 6.75 1.36 -2.09
N LYS A 154 6.83 2.35 -2.96
CA LYS A 154 6.27 3.69 -2.76
C LYS A 154 5.11 3.89 -3.71
N LEU A 155 3.92 4.07 -3.15
CA LEU A 155 2.77 4.61 -3.87
C LEU A 155 2.80 6.12 -3.73
N THR A 156 2.77 6.84 -4.86
CA THR A 156 2.59 8.29 -4.88
C THR A 156 1.25 8.60 -5.53
N ILE A 157 0.47 9.48 -4.91
CA ILE A 157 -0.78 10.02 -5.43
C ILE A 157 -0.59 11.50 -5.77
N ILE A 158 -1.28 11.97 -6.81
CA ILE A 158 -1.09 13.30 -7.37
C ILE A 158 -2.45 13.95 -7.67
N PRO A 159 -2.70 15.19 -7.20
CA PRO A 159 -1.89 15.88 -6.19
C PRO A 159 -2.07 15.22 -4.80
N ASP A 160 -3.29 14.85 -4.47
CA ASP A 160 -3.74 14.34 -3.17
C ASP A 160 -4.96 13.44 -3.40
N GLY A 161 -5.57 12.93 -2.33
CA GLY A 161 -6.82 12.18 -2.38
C GLY A 161 -6.77 10.87 -1.60
N GLY A 162 -7.68 9.97 -1.94
CA GLY A 162 -7.89 8.72 -1.24
C GLY A 162 -7.64 7.46 -2.08
N VAL A 163 -6.97 6.49 -1.47
CA VAL A 163 -6.73 5.16 -2.03
C VAL A 163 -7.14 4.11 -1.00
N LYS A 164 -7.86 3.09 -1.46
CA LYS A 164 -8.37 2.04 -0.59
C LYS A 164 -7.34 0.96 -0.33
N ARG A 165 -6.76 0.37 -1.37
CA ARG A 165 -5.77 -0.72 -1.24
C ARG A 165 -4.61 -0.57 -2.22
N LEU A 166 -3.47 -1.09 -1.82
CA LEU A 166 -2.36 -1.41 -2.71
C LEU A 166 -2.10 -2.93 -2.63
N ARG A 167 -2.03 -3.59 -3.78
CA ARG A 167 -1.64 -5.01 -3.89
C ARG A 167 -0.39 -5.13 -4.74
N VAL A 168 0.51 -6.01 -4.34
CA VAL A 168 1.74 -6.31 -5.09
C VAL A 168 1.87 -7.81 -5.21
N TRP A 169 1.37 -8.35 -6.31
CA TRP A 169 1.41 -9.79 -6.55
C TRP A 169 2.76 -10.20 -7.13
N GLY A 170 3.43 -11.13 -6.45
CA GLY A 170 4.77 -11.56 -6.81
C GLY A 170 5.25 -12.70 -5.94
N ARG A 171 6.55 -12.95 -5.96
CA ARG A 171 7.22 -13.95 -5.13
C ARG A 171 8.58 -13.44 -4.66
#